data_AF-A0A829H2D6-F1
#
_entry.id   AF-A0A829H2D6-F1
#
_cell.length_a   1.000
_cell.length_b   1.000
_cell.length_c   1.000
_cell.angle_alpha   90.00
_cell.angle_beta   90.00
_cell.angle_gamma   90.00
#
_symmetry.space_group_name_H-M   'P 1'
#
loop_
_entity.id
_entity.type
_entity.pdbx_description
1 polymer ?
#
loop_
_entity_poly.entity_id
_entity_poly.type
_entity_poly.pdbx_seq_one_letter_code
_entity_poly.pdbx_strand_id
1 'polypeptide(L)'
;MTVVNETKRQVLTVSGKGETKQQAFAAAFSDIQKQLIDNGDEAILRIVPEKVEPLKLIKSSYTEKFLFFFFKRTRTTYAVTLAVTVAITAIDLGALTFEDVTAPSPDALSLPNLKNMLKDVK
;
A
#
# COMPACT_ATOMS: atom_id res chain seq x y z
N MET A 1 -9.26 24.69 13.12
CA MET A 1 -9.16 23.55 12.20
C MET A 1 -7.90 22.80 12.60
N THR A 2 -8.03 21.61 13.17
CA THR A 2 -6.87 20.82 13.61
C THR A 2 -6.30 20.10 12.40
N VAL A 3 -5.07 20.43 12.03
CA VAL A 3 -4.33 19.73 10.98
C VAL A 3 -3.78 18.45 11.61
N VAL A 4 -4.17 17.29 11.06
CA VAL A 4 -3.83 15.97 11.60
C VAL A 4 -2.83 15.20 10.73
N ASN A 5 -2.44 15.77 9.59
CA ASN A 5 -1.49 15.16 8.69
C ASN A 5 -0.09 15.74 8.87
N GLU A 6 0.91 14.85 8.84
CA GLU A 6 2.32 15.20 8.90
C GLU A 6 3.02 14.80 7.60
N THR A 7 4.03 15.56 7.19
CA THR A 7 4.88 15.23 6.04
C THR A 7 6.28 14.88 6.51
N LYS A 8 6.71 13.64 6.24
CA LYS A 8 8.02 13.10 6.60
C LYS A 8 8.83 12.85 5.32
N ARG A 9 10.16 12.97 5.40
CA ARG A 9 11.07 12.64 4.29
C ARG A 9 11.91 11.44 4.64
N GLN A 10 11.98 10.49 3.72
CA GLN A 10 12.72 9.24 3.91
C GLN A 10 13.42 8.85 2.62
N VAL A 11 14.61 8.24 2.75
CA VAL A 11 15.33 7.64 1.64
C VAL A 11 15.06 6.14 1.64
N LEU A 12 14.57 5.62 0.52
CA LEU A 12 14.26 4.21 0.32
C LEU A 12 15.15 3.63 -0.77
N THR A 13 15.57 2.38 -0.59
CA THR A 13 16.22 1.61 -1.66
C THR A 13 15.19 0.69 -2.26
N VAL A 14 14.90 0.89 -3.55
CA VAL A 14 13.90 0.10 -4.27
C VAL A 14 14.51 -0.62 -5.45
N SER A 15 13.93 -1.76 -5.79
CA SER A 15 14.42 -2.57 -6.90
C SER A 15 13.28 -3.03 -7.79
N GLY A 16 13.55 -3.13 -9.10
CA GLY A 16 12.55 -3.52 -10.08
C GLY A 16 13.17 -4.25 -11.25
N LYS A 17 12.40 -5.13 -11.86
CA LYS A 17 12.79 -5.89 -13.06
C LYS A 17 11.71 -5.78 -14.12
N GLY A 18 12.10 -5.78 -15.39
CA GLY A 18 11.16 -5.73 -16.51
C GLY A 18 11.83 -6.07 -17.83
N GLU A 19 11.03 -6.37 -18.86
CA GLU A 19 11.54 -6.64 -20.20
C GLU A 19 11.93 -5.34 -20.93
N THR A 20 11.35 -4.22 -20.51
CA THR A 20 11.70 -2.86 -20.94
C THR A 20 12.24 -2.04 -19.79
N LYS A 21 12.95 -0.96 -20.10
CA LYS A 21 13.43 0.00 -19.09
C LYS A 21 12.26 0.55 -18.29
N GLN A 22 11.20 0.99 -18.98
CA GLN A 22 10.00 1.56 -18.38
C GLN A 22 9.34 0.58 -17.39
N GLN A 23 9.21 -0.70 -17.76
CA GLN A 23 8.68 -1.72 -16.86
C GLN A 23 9.56 -1.90 -15.61
N ALA A 24 10.89 -1.94 -15.77
CA ALA A 24 11.79 -2.11 -14.63
C ALA A 24 11.70 -0.92 -13.65
N PHE A 25 11.60 0.31 -14.16
CA PHE A 25 11.39 1.50 -13.33
C PHE A 25 10.00 1.52 -12.66
N ALA A 26 8.94 1.19 -13.40
CA ALA A 26 7.60 1.10 -12.84
C ALA A 26 7.53 0.06 -11.71
N ALA A 27 8.15 -1.12 -11.92
CA ALA A 27 8.24 -2.16 -10.90
C ALA A 27 8.99 -1.67 -9.64
N ALA A 28 10.06 -0.88 -9.80
CA ALA A 28 10.79 -0.30 -8.67
C ALA A 28 9.95 0.74 -7.91
N PHE A 29 9.15 1.55 -8.60
CA PHE A 29 8.28 2.51 -7.92
C PHE A 29 7.09 1.85 -7.22
N SER A 30 6.55 0.76 -7.77
CA SER A 30 5.56 -0.06 -7.07
C SER A 30 6.09 -0.67 -5.78
N ASP A 31 7.40 -0.91 -5.69
CA ASP A 31 8.06 -1.40 -4.48
C ASP A 31 8.03 -0.36 -3.34
N ILE A 32 8.09 0.94 -3.66
CA ILE A 32 7.96 2.04 -2.66
C ILE A 32 6.66 1.90 -1.88
N GLN A 33 5.54 1.70 -2.59
CA GLN A 33 4.23 1.61 -1.96
C GLN A 33 4.16 0.42 -1.00
N LYS A 34 4.72 -0.72 -1.39
CA LYS A 34 4.75 -1.93 -0.55
C LYS A 34 5.57 -1.69 0.73
N GLN A 35 6.79 -1.20 0.58
CA GLN A 35 7.69 -0.94 1.71
C GLN A 35 7.10 0.05 2.72
N LEU A 36 6.26 0.99 2.27
CA LEU A 36 5.65 1.98 3.15
C LEU A 36 4.39 1.47 3.85
N ILE A 37 3.53 0.72 3.15
CA ILE A 37 2.28 0.19 3.72
C ILE A 37 2.53 -0.88 4.79
N ASP A 38 3.59 -1.67 4.66
CA ASP A 38 3.89 -2.74 5.62
C ASP A 38 4.19 -2.24 7.06
N ASN A 39 4.39 -0.92 7.27
CA ASN A 39 4.67 -0.34 8.59
C ASN A 39 3.42 0.00 9.42
N GLY A 40 2.20 -0.25 8.92
CA GLY A 40 0.97 -0.51 9.69
C GLY A 40 0.32 0.61 10.53
N ASP A 41 1.08 1.55 11.07
CA ASP A 41 0.60 2.46 12.12
C ASP A 41 0.12 3.83 11.59
N GLU A 42 0.36 4.09 10.31
CA GLU A 42 0.06 5.37 9.68
C GLU A 42 -0.87 5.22 8.47
N ALA A 43 -1.89 6.06 8.38
CA ALA A 43 -2.71 6.19 7.18
C ALA A 43 -2.02 7.11 6.15
N ILE A 44 -1.39 6.50 5.14
CA ILE A 44 -0.67 7.23 4.09
C ILE A 44 -1.66 7.91 3.13
N LEU A 45 -1.55 9.23 2.99
CA LEU A 45 -2.38 10.04 2.09
C LEU A 45 -1.71 10.29 0.74
N ARG A 46 -0.38 10.50 0.75
CA ARG A 46 0.37 10.87 -0.44
C ARG A 46 1.83 10.45 -0.33
N ILE A 47 2.37 9.93 -1.42
CA ILE A 47 3.79 9.65 -1.59
C ILE A 47 4.27 10.46 -2.79
N VAL A 48 5.28 11.30 -2.61
CA VAL A 48 5.90 12.08 -3.69
C VAL A 48 7.38 11.73 -3.77
N PRO A 49 7.87 11.17 -4.88
CA PRO A 49 9.30 11.02 -5.11
C PRO A 49 9.91 12.40 -5.40
N GLU A 50 10.80 12.88 -4.52
CA GLU A 50 11.50 14.17 -4.69
C GLU A 50 12.81 14.00 -5.46
N LYS A 51 13.52 12.90 -5.22
CA LYS A 51 14.83 12.63 -5.84
C LYS A 51 14.98 11.15 -6.14
N VAL A 52 15.48 10.82 -7.33
CA VAL A 52 15.74 9.44 -7.77
C VAL A 52 17.19 9.33 -8.22
N GLU A 53 17.96 8.45 -7.60
CA GLU A 53 19.36 8.20 -7.91
C GLU A 53 19.57 6.73 -8.29
N PRO A 54 20.15 6.43 -9.46
CA PRO A 54 20.42 5.06 -9.86
C PRO A 54 21.63 4.52 -9.08
N LEU A 55 21.43 3.47 -8.30
CA LEU A 55 22.52 2.75 -7.63
C LEU A 55 23.08 1.63 -8.53
N LYS A 56 22.19 0.89 -9.20
CA LYS A 56 22.58 -0.23 -10.07
C LYS A 56 21.62 -0.37 -11.24
N LEU A 57 22.16 -0.48 -12.45
CA LEU A 57 21.40 -0.70 -13.68
C LEU A 57 22.02 -1.88 -14.43
N ILE A 58 21.31 -3.00 -14.53
CA ILE A 58 21.79 -4.22 -15.19
C ILE A 58 20.90 -4.51 -16.38
N LYS A 59 21.52 -4.73 -17.54
CA LYS A 59 20.87 -5.32 -18.71
C LYS A 59 21.40 -6.74 -18.89
N SER A 60 20.50 -7.71 -18.85
CA SER A 60 20.80 -9.11 -19.18
C SER A 60 20.10 -9.46 -20.49
N SER A 61 20.82 -10.04 -21.43
CA SER A 61 20.25 -10.51 -22.69
C SER A 61 20.74 -11.93 -22.93
N TYR A 62 19.81 -12.85 -23.18
CA TYR A 62 20.13 -14.24 -23.50
C TYR A 62 19.31 -14.70 -24.71
N THR A 63 19.91 -15.58 -25.52
CA THR A 63 19.25 -16.15 -26.69
C THR A 63 18.74 -17.54 -26.33
N GLU A 64 17.43 -17.69 -26.30
CA GLU A 64 16.78 -19.00 -26.19
C GLU A 64 16.89 -19.72 -27.53
N LYS A 65 17.35 -20.97 -27.49
CA LYS A 65 17.29 -21.87 -28.65
C LYS A 65 16.02 -22.70 -28.52
N PHE A 66 14.90 -22.21 -29.04
CA PHE A 66 13.68 -22.99 -29.12
C PHE A 66 13.75 -23.87 -30.39
N LEU A 67 13.47 -25.17 -30.24
CA LEU A 67 13.55 -26.19 -31.28
C LEU A 67 14.92 -26.25 -32.03
N PHE A 68 15.99 -26.53 -31.29
CA PHE A 68 17.37 -26.82 -31.75
C PHE A 68 18.10 -25.70 -32.52
N PHE A 69 17.53 -25.17 -33.60
CA PHE A 69 18.06 -24.00 -34.35
C PHE A 69 16.96 -23.13 -34.96
N PHE A 70 15.69 -23.55 -34.91
CA PHE A 70 14.65 -22.99 -35.77
C PHE A 70 13.99 -21.71 -35.23
N PHE A 71 14.00 -21.48 -33.92
CA PHE A 71 13.38 -20.28 -33.34
C PHE A 71 14.28 -19.64 -32.28
N LYS A 72 15.32 -18.93 -32.73
CA LYS A 72 16.15 -18.11 -31.83
C LYS A 72 15.33 -16.91 -31.35
N ARG A 73 14.96 -16.89 -30.07
CA ARG A 73 14.32 -15.73 -29.43
C ARG A 73 15.31 -15.08 -28.47
N THR A 74 15.59 -13.79 -28.69
CA THR A 74 16.41 -13.02 -27.76
C THR A 74 15.53 -12.43 -26.68
N ARG A 75 15.73 -12.84 -25.43
CA ARG A 75 15.08 -12.24 -24.26
C ARG A 75 16.03 -11.22 -23.65
N THR A 76 15.50 -10.04 -23.33
CA THR A 76 16.23 -8.99 -22.63
C THR A 76 15.48 -8.64 -21.37
N THR A 77 16.21 -8.57 -20.26
CA THR A 77 15.71 -8.19 -18.95
C THR A 77 16.53 -7.03 -18.42
N TYR A 78 15.84 -6.01 -17.94
CA TYR A 78 16.42 -4.89 -17.24
C TYR A 78 16.14 -5.07 -15.74
N ALA A 79 17.18 -4.93 -14.92
CA ALA A 79 17.07 -4.87 -13.47
C ALA A 79 17.62 -3.54 -13.00
N VAL A 80 16.84 -2.82 -12.20
CA VAL A 80 17.20 -1.50 -11.67
C VAL A 80 17.16 -1.53 -10.15
N THR A 81 18.10 -0.85 -9.52
CA THR A 81 18.14 -0.56 -8.09
C THR A 81 18.33 0.94 -7.94
N LEU A 82 17.40 1.60 -7.26
CA LEU A 82 17.32 3.04 -7.15
C LEU A 82 17.30 3.43 -5.68
N ALA A 83 18.03 4.50 -5.33
CA ALA A 83 17.81 5.24 -4.10
C ALA A 83 16.79 6.34 -4.40
N VAL A 84 15.67 6.33 -3.69
CA VAL A 84 14.58 7.30 -3.89
C VAL A 84 14.33 8.04 -2.60
N THR A 85 14.45 9.37 -2.64
CA THR A 85 13.99 10.24 -1.55
C THR A 85 12.52 10.51 -1.77
N VAL A 86 11.68 10.11 -0.82
CA VAL A 86 10.23 10.30 -0.86
C VAL A 86 9.78 11.23 0.26
N ALA A 87 8.86 12.12 -0.08
CA ALA A 87 8.05 12.85 0.87
C ALA A 87 6.72 12.10 1.07
N ILE A 88 6.47 11.67 2.29
CA ILE A 88 5.32 10.87 2.67
C ILE A 88 4.44 11.76 3.54
N THR A 89 3.17 11.92 3.14
CA THR A 89 2.17 12.59 3.97
C THR A 89 1.26 11.52 4.54
N ALA A 90 1.18 11.45 5.87
CA ALA A 90 0.40 10.44 6.57
C ALA A 90 -0.30 11.02 7.80
N ILE A 91 -1.29 10.29 8.30
CA ILE A 91 -1.98 10.55 9.57
C ILE A 91 -1.56 9.45 10.54
N ASP A 92 -1.07 9.84 11.71
CA ASP A 92 -0.84 8.92 12.82
C ASP A 92 -2.19 8.49 13.39
N LEU A 93 -2.54 7.22 13.23
CA LEU A 93 -3.80 6.68 13.71
C LEU A 93 -3.81 6.45 15.22
N GLY A 94 -2.63 6.24 15.83
CA GLY A 94 -2.50 6.06 17.28
C GLY A 94 -2.77 7.35 18.06
N ALA A 95 -2.54 8.51 17.45
CA ALA A 95 -2.86 9.81 18.04
C ALA A 95 -4.36 10.15 18.01
N LEU A 96 -5.19 9.36 17.30
CA LEU A 96 -6.62 9.63 17.16
C LEU A 96 -7.42 8.93 18.27
N THR A 97 -8.21 9.70 19.01
CA THR A 97 -9.17 9.17 19.98
C THR A 97 -10.51 8.93 19.31
N PHE A 98 -10.96 7.67 19.31
CA PHE A 98 -12.30 7.30 18.85
C PHE A 98 -13.28 7.31 20.03
N GLU A 99 -14.50 7.77 19.79
CA GLU A 99 -15.59 7.68 20.76
C GLU A 99 -16.31 6.35 20.59
N ASP A 100 -16.38 5.56 21.66
CA ASP A 100 -17.11 4.28 21.67
C ASP A 100 -18.62 4.53 21.81
N VAL A 101 -19.31 4.53 20.67
CA VAL A 101 -20.78 4.58 20.66
C VAL A 101 -21.32 3.16 20.53
N THR A 102 -21.96 2.66 21.59
CA THR A 102 -22.65 1.36 21.55
C THR A 102 -23.90 1.47 20.69
N ALA A 103 -23.88 0.87 19.50
CA ALA A 103 -25.08 0.73 18.67
C ALA A 103 -25.99 -0.40 19.21
N PRO A 104 -27.32 -0.23 19.19
CA PRO A 104 -28.24 -1.31 19.53
C PRO A 104 -28.10 -2.46 18.52
N SER A 105 -28.19 -3.70 19.01
CA SER A 105 -28.12 -4.89 18.16
C SER A 105 -29.20 -4.83 17.06
N PRO A 106 -28.87 -5.13 15.79
CA PRO A 106 -29.86 -5.24 14.71
C PRO A 106 -30.95 -6.28 15.01
N ASP A 107 -30.62 -7.29 15.82
CA ASP A 107 -31.51 -8.37 16.25
C ASP A 107 -32.21 -8.08 17.58
N ALA A 108 -32.14 -6.85 18.09
CA ALA A 108 -32.85 -6.46 19.30
C ALA A 108 -34.37 -6.51 19.04
N LEU A 109 -34.99 -7.65 19.38
CA LEU A 109 -36.44 -7.78 19.47
C LEU A 109 -36.96 -6.74 20.46
N SER A 110 -37.77 -5.80 19.98
CA SER A 110 -38.45 -4.81 20.82
C SER A 110 -39.46 -5.52 21.72
N LEU A 111 -39.04 -5.93 22.92
CA LEU A 111 -39.95 -6.51 23.89
C LEU A 111 -40.91 -5.43 24.43
N PRO A 112 -42.24 -5.63 24.30
CA PRO A 112 -43.20 -4.71 24.89
C PRO A 112 -43.06 -4.74 26.42
N ASN A 113 -43.27 -3.58 27.04
CA ASN A 113 -43.07 -3.39 28.47
C ASN A 113 -44.21 -4.08 29.26
N LEU A 114 -43.99 -5.32 29.68
CA LEU A 114 -44.98 -6.23 30.31
C LEU A 114 -45.56 -5.71 31.65
N LYS A 115 -45.02 -4.63 32.21
CA LYS A 115 -45.45 -4.04 33.48
C LYS A 115 -46.89 -3.51 33.48
N ASN A 116 -47.42 -3.16 32.31
CA ASN A 116 -48.79 -2.65 32.18
C ASN A 116 -49.82 -3.74 31.85
N MET A 117 -49.38 -4.91 31.38
CA MET A 117 -50.28 -6.00 30.94
C MET A 117 -50.79 -6.87 32.10
N LEU A 118 -50.05 -6.92 33.21
CA LEU A 118 -50.42 -7.69 34.41
C LEU A 118 -51.42 -6.94 35.31
N LYS A 119 -51.76 -5.68 35.00
CA LYS A 119 -52.74 -4.89 35.77
C LYS A 119 -54.20 -5.12 35.34
N ASP A 120 -54.42 -5.71 34.17
CA ASP A 120 -55.77 -5.92 33.60
C ASP A 120 -56.34 -7.33 33.83
N VAL A 121 -55.67 -8.17 34.66
CA VAL A 121 -56.22 -9.46 35.10
C VAL A 121 -56.63 -9.34 36.56
N LYS A 122 -57.84 -8.85 36.79
CA LYS A 122 -58.56 -9.01 38.06
C LYS A 122 -60.03 -9.32 37.80
#